data_AF-A0AAU4XTD4-F1
#
_entry.id   AF-A0AAU4XTD4-F1
#
_cell.length_a   1.000
_cell.length_b   1.000
_cell.length_c   1.000
_cell.angle_alpha   90.00
_cell.angle_beta   90.00
_cell.angle_gamma   90.00
#
_symmetry.space_group_name_H-M   'P 1'
#
loop_
_entity.id
_entity.type
_entity.pdbx_description
1 polymer ?
#
loop_
_entity_poly.entity_id
_entity_poly.type
_entity_poly.pdbx_seq_one_letter_code
_entity_poly.pdbx_strand_id
1 'polypeptide(L)'
;MIRRRPPPRPADSVPGDQVRETIRSIKWSPLTVLLVHDGDVNRGAAGDAAVEAGWQTVRDDGRVRTELLEAAYAEPRLRQLFPWTGMGELHFSRCTGQRWTWDIPYIQPAAGETYWVSGPLRTQTVGPALTAQDAIAMVVQRLPAGCGPAFPGTPEELAAHEAATQKQLTDES
;
A
#
# COMPACT_ATOMS: atom_id res chain seq x y z
N MET A 1 -7.23 11.78 59.02
CA MET A 1 -5.89 11.46 59.54
C MET A 1 -5.23 10.47 58.60
N ILE A 2 -4.17 10.92 57.93
CA ILE A 2 -3.40 10.18 56.92
C ILE A 2 -2.17 9.58 57.63
N ARG A 3 -1.89 8.29 57.45
CA ARG A 3 -0.56 7.73 57.71
C ARG A 3 -0.01 7.11 56.44
N ARG A 4 0.86 7.88 55.75
CA ARG A 4 1.66 7.43 54.61
C ARG A 4 2.78 6.53 55.12
N ARG A 5 2.98 5.36 54.50
CA ARG A 5 4.17 4.52 54.67
C ARG A 5 5.36 5.17 53.93
N PRO A 6 6.57 5.16 54.50
CA PRO A 6 7.78 5.63 53.82
C PRO A 6 8.30 4.59 52.80
N PRO A 7 8.98 5.02 51.72
CA PRO A 7 9.59 4.12 50.75
C PRO A 7 10.96 3.60 51.23
N PRO A 8 11.38 2.38 50.87
CA PRO A 8 12.77 1.96 51.04
C PRO A 8 13.70 2.63 50.01
N ARG A 9 14.89 3.02 50.47
CA ARG A 9 15.99 3.62 49.70
C ARG A 9 16.91 2.54 49.08
N PRO A 10 17.71 2.88 48.06
CA PRO A 10 18.35 1.92 47.16
C PRO A 10 19.58 1.25 47.80
N ALA A 11 19.83 0.01 47.42
CA ALA A 11 21.09 -0.68 47.67
C ALA A 11 21.98 -0.60 46.43
N ASP A 12 23.25 -0.34 46.70
CA ASP A 12 24.32 0.02 45.79
C ASP A 12 24.68 -1.05 44.75
N SER A 13 25.15 -0.55 43.61
CA SER A 13 25.91 -1.24 42.56
C SER A 13 27.11 -2.04 43.08
N VAL A 14 27.49 -3.12 42.37
CA VAL A 14 28.85 -3.44 41.87
C VAL A 14 28.85 -4.81 41.15
N PRO A 15 29.77 -5.04 40.17
CA PRO A 15 29.49 -5.69 38.88
C PRO A 15 30.14 -7.08 38.72
N GLY A 16 29.85 -7.74 37.59
CA GLY A 16 30.60 -8.92 37.15
C GLY A 16 30.14 -9.47 35.81
N ASP A 17 30.96 -9.22 34.79
CA ASP A 17 31.02 -9.95 33.52
C ASP A 17 31.07 -11.48 33.70
N GLN A 18 30.18 -12.19 33.01
CA GLN A 18 30.33 -13.57 32.50
C GLN A 18 29.18 -13.77 31.50
N VAL A 19 29.34 -13.58 30.19
CA VAL A 19 30.09 -14.36 29.20
C VAL A 19 29.79 -15.87 29.29
N ARG A 20 29.18 -16.38 28.20
CA ARG A 20 28.70 -17.75 27.85
C ARG A 20 27.18 -17.89 28.03
N GLU A 21 26.37 -18.38 27.09
CA GLU A 21 26.58 -19.29 25.97
C GLU A 21 25.23 -19.35 25.20
N THR A 22 25.15 -19.12 23.89
CA THR A 22 24.80 -20.17 22.89
C THR A 22 23.84 -19.59 21.84
N ILE A 23 24.35 -18.97 20.78
CA ILE A 23 23.74 -19.09 19.46
C ILE A 23 24.84 -19.57 18.52
N ARG A 24 24.76 -20.87 18.26
CA ARG A 24 25.64 -21.61 17.37
C ARG A 24 25.46 -21.08 15.95
N SER A 25 26.56 -20.65 15.35
CA SER A 25 26.98 -21.08 14.02
C SER A 25 25.87 -21.11 12.94
N ILE A 26 25.54 -19.96 12.37
CA ILE A 26 25.07 -19.92 10.97
C ILE A 26 26.28 -19.54 10.13
N LYS A 27 26.96 -20.57 9.60
CA LYS A 27 28.00 -20.42 8.60
C LYS A 27 27.35 -19.88 7.34
N TRP A 28 27.57 -18.61 7.02
CA TRP A 28 27.23 -18.06 5.72
C TRP A 28 28.21 -18.65 4.69
N SER A 29 27.71 -19.51 3.80
CA SER A 29 28.45 -19.89 2.58
C SER A 29 28.03 -18.92 1.47
N PRO A 30 28.97 -18.30 0.73
CA PRO A 30 28.64 -17.38 -0.34
C PRO A 30 28.63 -18.13 -1.67
N LEU A 31 27.45 -18.37 -2.25
CA LEU A 31 27.32 -18.67 -3.69
C LEU A 31 26.10 -17.91 -4.22
N THR A 32 26.41 -16.78 -4.85
CA THR A 32 25.59 -15.94 -5.76
C THR A 32 24.13 -15.75 -5.37
N VAL A 33 23.89 -14.87 -4.41
CA VAL A 33 22.63 -14.12 -4.31
C VAL A 33 22.83 -12.84 -5.12
N LEU A 34 22.05 -12.69 -6.20
CA LEU A 34 21.82 -11.39 -6.84
C LEU A 34 21.38 -10.44 -5.72
N LEU A 35 22.15 -9.38 -5.48
CA LEU A 35 21.95 -8.45 -4.36
C LEU A 35 20.69 -7.59 -4.63
N VAL A 36 19.51 -8.21 -4.47
CA VAL A 36 18.29 -7.47 -4.22
C VAL A 36 18.52 -6.80 -2.87
N HIS A 37 18.63 -5.48 -2.88
CA HIS A 37 18.99 -4.72 -1.69
C HIS A 37 17.97 -5.03 -0.59
N ASP A 38 18.44 -5.35 0.62
CA ASP A 38 17.61 -5.58 1.82
C ASP A 38 16.56 -4.47 2.02
N GLY A 39 16.91 -3.23 1.63
CA GLY A 39 16.01 -2.08 1.63
C GLY A 39 14.85 -2.13 0.62
N ASP A 40 14.96 -2.85 -0.49
CA ASP A 40 13.90 -3.00 -1.50
C ASP A 40 12.86 -4.03 -1.06
N VAL A 41 13.31 -5.15 -0.51
CA VAL A 41 12.43 -6.19 0.07
C VAL A 41 11.65 -5.63 1.26
N ASN A 42 12.32 -4.90 2.16
CA ASN A 42 11.67 -4.29 3.32
C ASN A 42 10.67 -3.19 2.89
N ARG A 43 11.00 -2.42 1.85
CA ARG A 43 10.10 -1.43 1.25
C ARG A 43 8.87 -2.10 0.66
N GLY A 44 9.04 -3.18 -0.11
CA GLY A 44 7.93 -3.96 -0.68
C GLY A 44 6.97 -4.49 0.39
N ALA A 45 7.50 -5.12 1.45
CA ALA A 45 6.67 -5.62 2.55
C ALA A 45 5.92 -4.51 3.30
N ALA A 46 6.55 -3.35 3.53
CA ALA A 46 5.89 -2.19 4.11
C ALA A 46 4.80 -1.63 3.19
N GLY A 47 5.02 -1.68 1.87
CA GLY A 47 4.02 -1.36 0.84
C GLY A 47 2.80 -2.25 0.91
N ASP A 48 3.00 -3.57 0.90
CA ASP A 48 1.93 -4.56 0.96
C ASP A 48 1.09 -4.38 2.24
N ALA A 49 1.76 -4.17 3.39
CA ALA A 49 1.08 -3.91 4.65
C ALA A 49 0.26 -2.60 4.63
N ALA A 50 0.79 -1.54 4.02
CA ALA A 50 0.07 -0.27 3.87
C ALA A 50 -1.13 -0.40 2.91
N VAL A 51 -1.00 -1.17 1.83
CA VAL A 51 -2.11 -1.47 0.91
C VAL A 51 -3.22 -2.22 1.63
N GLU A 52 -2.90 -3.28 2.36
CA GLU A 52 -3.92 -4.05 3.11
C GLU A 52 -4.58 -3.19 4.20
N ALA A 53 -3.82 -2.35 4.91
CA ALA A 53 -4.38 -1.39 5.85
C ALA A 53 -5.32 -0.37 5.17
N GLY A 54 -5.00 0.06 3.94
CA GLY A 54 -5.87 0.89 3.11
C GLY A 54 -7.18 0.17 2.77
N TRP A 55 -7.11 -1.09 2.36
CA TRP A 55 -8.30 -1.91 2.10
C TRP A 55 -9.19 -2.06 3.34
N GLN A 56 -8.59 -2.32 4.51
CA GLN A 56 -9.33 -2.38 5.76
C GLN A 56 -9.99 -1.03 6.09
N THR A 57 -9.26 0.08 5.93
CA THR A 57 -9.77 1.43 6.18
C THR A 57 -10.99 1.74 5.31
N VAL A 58 -10.95 1.40 4.01
CA VAL A 58 -12.07 1.62 3.08
C VAL A 58 -13.27 0.75 3.42
N ARG A 59 -13.06 -0.48 3.88
CA ARG A 59 -14.14 -1.35 4.38
C ARG A 59 -14.79 -0.77 5.63
N ASP A 60 -13.98 -0.32 6.58
CA ASP A 60 -14.44 0.24 7.86
C ASP A 60 -15.17 1.59 7.67
N ASP A 61 -14.80 2.37 6.66
CA ASP A 61 -15.46 3.63 6.30
C ASP A 61 -16.92 3.44 5.82
N GLY A 62 -17.23 2.29 5.20
CA GLY A 62 -18.61 1.88 4.87
C GLY A 62 -19.36 2.74 3.85
N ARG A 63 -18.72 3.79 3.28
CA ARG A 63 -19.35 4.66 2.26
C ARG A 63 -19.42 4.02 0.87
N VAL A 64 -18.50 3.11 0.57
CA VAL A 64 -18.52 2.33 -0.67
C VAL A 64 -19.29 1.04 -0.44
N ARG A 65 -20.20 0.71 -1.36
CA ARG A 65 -21.01 -0.51 -1.24
C ARG A 65 -20.14 -1.76 -1.22
N THR A 66 -20.49 -2.73 -0.36
CA THR A 66 -19.68 -3.93 -0.10
C THR A 66 -19.41 -4.73 -1.38
N GLU A 67 -20.39 -4.90 -2.25
CA GLU A 67 -20.24 -5.66 -3.50
C GLU A 67 -19.22 -5.05 -4.46
N LEU A 68 -19.06 -3.71 -4.44
CA LEU A 68 -18.02 -3.05 -5.22
C LEU A 68 -16.63 -3.27 -4.61
N LEU A 69 -16.50 -3.21 -3.29
CA LEU A 69 -15.24 -3.47 -2.60
C LEU A 69 -14.77 -4.91 -2.80
N GLU A 70 -15.67 -5.88 -2.70
CA GLU A 70 -15.34 -7.29 -2.88
C GLU A 70 -14.97 -7.59 -4.34
N ALA A 71 -15.68 -7.02 -5.32
CA ALA A 71 -15.32 -7.14 -6.73
C ALA A 71 -13.93 -6.53 -7.02
N ALA A 72 -13.62 -5.38 -6.41
CA ALA A 72 -12.33 -4.72 -6.55
C ALA A 72 -11.19 -5.53 -5.91
N TYR A 73 -11.41 -6.04 -4.70
CA TYR A 73 -10.40 -6.82 -3.96
C TYR A 73 -10.14 -8.19 -4.61
N ALA A 74 -11.13 -8.76 -5.30
CA ALA A 74 -10.98 -10.01 -6.04
C ALA A 74 -10.10 -9.88 -7.30
N GLU A 75 -9.97 -8.67 -7.86
CA GLU A 75 -9.12 -8.39 -9.02
C GLU A 75 -7.65 -8.20 -8.59
N PRO A 76 -6.72 -9.12 -8.93
CA PRO A 76 -5.35 -9.06 -8.44
C PRO A 76 -4.63 -7.76 -8.78
N ARG A 77 -4.89 -7.17 -9.96
CA ARG A 77 -4.23 -5.93 -10.40
C ARG A 77 -4.68 -4.72 -9.59
N LEU A 78 -5.90 -4.72 -9.07
CA LEU A 78 -6.41 -3.65 -8.21
C LEU A 78 -6.11 -3.90 -6.74
N ARG A 79 -6.15 -5.16 -6.29
CA ARG A 79 -5.84 -5.54 -4.91
C ARG A 79 -4.47 -5.06 -4.45
N GLN A 80 -3.49 -5.02 -5.35
CA GLN A 80 -2.13 -4.55 -5.08
C GLN A 80 -1.98 -3.01 -5.13
N LEU A 81 -3.03 -2.26 -5.48
CA LEU A 81 -3.03 -0.79 -5.49
C LEU A 81 -3.57 -0.26 -4.16
N PHE A 82 -3.19 0.97 -3.81
CA PHE A 82 -3.65 1.59 -2.59
C PHE A 82 -5.09 2.14 -2.78
N PRO A 83 -6.11 1.58 -2.12
CA PRO A 83 -7.48 2.06 -2.24
C PRO A 83 -7.69 3.29 -1.35
N TRP A 84 -8.55 4.19 -1.76
CA TRP A 84 -9.01 5.28 -0.90
C TRP A 84 -10.40 5.77 -1.30
N THR A 85 -11.04 6.48 -0.39
CA THR A 85 -12.42 6.94 -0.54
C THR A 85 -12.51 8.46 -0.44
N GLY A 86 -13.15 9.09 -1.42
CA GLY A 86 -13.51 10.51 -1.40
C GLY A 86 -14.95 10.68 -1.85
N MET A 87 -15.78 11.44 -1.14
CA MET A 87 -17.19 11.70 -1.52
C MET A 87 -18.05 10.45 -1.79
N GLY A 88 -17.72 9.30 -1.18
CA GLY A 88 -18.40 8.01 -1.44
C GLY A 88 -17.97 7.31 -2.73
N GLU A 89 -16.89 7.79 -3.34
CA GLU A 89 -16.29 7.23 -4.55
C GLU A 89 -15.13 6.30 -4.15
N LEU A 90 -14.96 5.21 -4.90
CA LEU A 90 -13.81 4.31 -4.77
C LEU A 90 -12.71 4.73 -5.74
N HIS A 91 -11.54 5.01 -5.21
CA HIS A 91 -10.35 5.42 -5.94
C HIS A 91 -9.18 4.47 -5.70
N PHE A 92 -8.21 4.49 -6.62
CA PHE A 92 -6.96 3.75 -6.54
C PHE A 92 -5.76 4.67 -6.75
N SER A 93 -4.69 4.42 -6.00
CA SER A 93 -3.41 5.12 -6.11
C SER A 93 -2.30 4.12 -6.38
N ARG A 94 -1.35 4.52 -7.23
CA ARG A 94 -0.13 3.76 -7.50
C ARG A 94 0.94 3.92 -6.44
N CYS A 95 0.67 4.71 -5.40
CA CYS A 95 1.55 4.88 -4.24
C CYS A 95 0.75 4.91 -2.93
N THR A 96 1.40 4.54 -1.83
CA THR A 96 0.76 4.45 -0.51
C THR A 96 0.83 5.76 0.29
N GLY A 97 1.75 6.66 -0.07
CA GLY A 97 1.95 7.96 0.56
C GLY A 97 0.86 8.98 0.23
N GLN A 98 0.64 9.91 1.16
CA GLN A 98 -0.38 10.96 1.04
C GLN A 98 -0.07 11.92 -0.12
N ARG A 99 -1.11 12.53 -0.69
CA ARG A 99 -1.17 13.13 -2.05
C ARG A 99 -1.33 12.10 -3.18
N TRP A 100 -2.04 11.01 -2.91
CA TRP A 100 -2.41 9.93 -3.83
C TRP A 100 -2.43 10.28 -5.32
N THR A 101 -1.99 9.34 -6.16
CA THR A 101 -2.05 9.55 -7.61
C THR A 101 -3.50 9.62 -8.11
N TRP A 102 -3.71 10.37 -9.19
CA TRP A 102 -5.01 10.62 -9.82
C TRP A 102 -4.98 10.22 -11.29
N ASP A 103 -4.25 9.16 -11.63
CA ASP A 103 -4.00 8.67 -12.99
C ASP A 103 -4.73 7.36 -13.30
N ILE A 104 -5.58 6.89 -12.38
CA ILE A 104 -6.45 5.72 -12.54
C ILE A 104 -7.92 6.19 -12.50
N PRO A 105 -8.81 5.66 -13.36
CA PRO A 105 -10.25 5.92 -13.26
C PRO A 105 -10.84 5.53 -11.90
N TYR A 106 -11.88 6.24 -11.47
CA TYR A 106 -12.53 6.02 -10.19
C TYR A 106 -14.02 5.72 -10.37
N ILE A 107 -14.62 5.07 -9.36
CA ILE A 107 -15.98 4.53 -9.44
C ILE A 107 -16.86 5.27 -8.44
N GLN A 108 -18.00 5.74 -8.91
CA GLN A 108 -18.99 6.46 -8.12
C GLN A 108 -20.30 5.66 -8.10
N PRO A 109 -21.05 5.65 -6.98
CA PRO A 109 -22.39 5.09 -6.98
C PRO A 109 -23.30 5.91 -7.91
N ALA A 110 -24.14 5.22 -8.67
CA ALA A 110 -25.18 5.82 -9.51
C ALA A 110 -26.57 5.34 -9.06
N ALA A 111 -27.61 5.86 -9.74
CA ALA A 111 -29.00 5.54 -9.43
C ALA A 111 -29.29 4.04 -9.62
N GLY A 112 -30.15 3.48 -8.78
CA GLY A 112 -30.67 2.11 -8.96
C GLY A 112 -29.59 1.02 -8.94
N GLU A 113 -28.81 0.95 -7.86
CA GLU A 113 -27.74 -0.05 -7.65
C GLU A 113 -26.63 -0.09 -8.72
N THR A 114 -26.64 0.83 -9.69
CA THR A 114 -25.62 0.96 -10.73
C THR A 114 -24.42 1.80 -10.27
N TYR A 115 -23.42 1.91 -11.16
CA TYR A 115 -22.20 2.68 -10.97
C TYR A 115 -21.91 3.59 -12.17
N TRP A 116 -21.06 4.58 -11.94
CA TRP A 116 -20.50 5.44 -12.96
C TRP A 116 -18.98 5.45 -12.84
N VAL A 117 -18.28 5.22 -13.95
CA VAL A 117 -16.82 5.26 -14.00
C VAL A 117 -16.39 6.59 -14.60
N SER A 118 -15.62 7.33 -13.83
CA SER A 118 -15.05 8.63 -14.20
C SER A 118 -13.57 8.48 -14.53
N GLY A 119 -13.07 9.30 -15.44
CA GLY A 119 -11.66 9.29 -15.80
C GLY A 119 -10.78 9.82 -14.66
N PRO A 120 -9.45 9.70 -14.79
CA PRO A 120 -8.53 10.13 -13.73
C PRO A 120 -8.63 11.65 -13.41
N LEU A 121 -8.94 12.46 -14.43
CA LEU A 121 -9.38 13.84 -14.24
C LEU A 121 -10.90 13.89 -14.09
N ARG A 122 -11.40 14.71 -13.15
CA ARG A 122 -12.85 14.87 -12.91
C ARG A 122 -13.66 15.33 -14.12
N THR A 123 -13.02 15.92 -15.13
CA THR A 123 -13.66 16.34 -16.39
C THR A 123 -13.80 15.21 -17.40
N GLN A 124 -13.16 14.07 -17.16
CA GLN A 124 -13.18 12.90 -18.04
C GLN A 124 -14.22 11.90 -17.54
N THR A 125 -14.86 11.21 -18.48
CA THR A 125 -15.81 10.14 -18.18
C THR A 125 -15.46 8.90 -18.96
N VAL A 126 -15.65 7.73 -18.33
CA VAL A 126 -15.57 6.43 -18.99
C VAL A 126 -16.97 5.95 -19.35
N GLY A 127 -17.92 6.05 -18.41
CA GLY A 127 -19.34 5.78 -18.67
C GLY A 127 -20.05 5.01 -17.56
N PRO A 128 -21.33 4.66 -17.76
CA PRO A 128 -22.13 3.90 -16.81
C PRO A 128 -21.74 2.42 -16.77
N ALA A 129 -21.87 1.79 -15.61
CA ALA A 129 -21.71 0.36 -15.40
C ALA A 129 -22.91 -0.20 -14.62
N LEU A 130 -23.50 -1.27 -15.12
CA LEU A 130 -24.70 -1.86 -14.52
C LEU A 130 -24.39 -2.69 -13.27
N THR A 131 -23.16 -3.22 -13.19
CA THR A 131 -22.70 -4.07 -12.08
C THR A 131 -21.35 -3.60 -11.57
N ALA A 132 -20.98 -4.05 -10.37
CA ALA A 132 -19.67 -3.81 -9.79
C ALA A 132 -18.56 -4.39 -10.67
N GLN A 133 -18.77 -5.60 -11.19
CA GLN A 133 -17.83 -6.30 -12.06
C GLN A 133 -17.58 -5.52 -13.36
N ASP A 134 -18.62 -4.97 -13.98
CA ASP A 134 -18.49 -4.13 -15.17
C ASP A 134 -17.67 -2.87 -14.87
N ALA A 135 -17.94 -2.22 -13.75
CA ALA A 135 -17.21 -1.02 -13.34
C ALA A 135 -15.73 -1.32 -13.12
N ILE A 136 -15.42 -2.43 -12.44
CA ILE A 136 -14.04 -2.90 -12.21
C ILE A 136 -13.35 -3.23 -13.53
N ALA A 137 -14.00 -3.94 -14.44
CA ALA A 137 -13.45 -4.23 -15.76
C ALA A 137 -13.11 -2.95 -16.55
N MET A 138 -13.95 -1.91 -16.46
CA MET A 138 -13.69 -0.62 -17.11
C MET A 138 -12.44 0.08 -16.55
N VAL A 139 -12.22 0.01 -15.23
CA VAL A 139 -11.01 0.55 -14.58
C VAL A 139 -9.78 -0.25 -14.99
N VAL A 140 -9.83 -1.58 -14.92
CA VAL A 140 -8.70 -2.48 -15.25
C VAL A 140 -8.21 -2.31 -16.68
N GLN A 141 -9.13 -2.13 -17.63
CA GLN A 141 -8.82 -1.87 -19.04
C GLN A 141 -8.07 -0.55 -19.27
N ARG A 142 -8.13 0.38 -18.30
CA ARG A 142 -7.58 1.74 -18.39
C ARG A 142 -6.48 2.00 -17.37
N LEU A 143 -5.97 0.97 -16.71
CA LEU A 143 -4.80 1.09 -15.86
C LEU A 143 -3.60 1.61 -16.68
N PRO A 144 -2.75 2.48 -16.12
CA PRO A 144 -1.52 2.91 -16.77
C PRO A 144 -0.67 1.72 -17.22
N ALA A 145 0.05 1.88 -18.33
CA ALA A 145 0.99 0.86 -18.79
C ALA A 145 2.06 0.61 -17.72
N GLY A 146 2.40 -0.65 -17.47
CA GLY A 146 3.35 -1.00 -16.42
C GLY A 146 2.84 -0.82 -14.98
N CYS A 147 1.53 -0.61 -14.78
CA CYS A 147 0.96 -0.50 -13.43
C CYS A 147 1.15 -1.80 -12.63
N GLY A 148 2.13 -1.79 -11.71
CA GLY A 148 2.44 -2.85 -10.77
C GLY A 148 1.83 -2.61 -9.38
N PRO A 149 2.36 -3.27 -8.34
CA PRO A 149 2.01 -3.00 -6.94
C PRO A 149 2.21 -1.53 -6.57
N ALA A 150 1.44 -1.03 -5.60
CA ALA A 150 1.57 0.34 -5.14
C ALA A 150 2.98 0.59 -4.58
N PHE A 151 3.60 1.65 -5.08
CA PHE A 151 4.90 2.10 -4.64
C PHE A 151 4.85 2.58 -3.17
N PRO A 152 5.78 2.12 -2.31
CA PRO A 152 5.78 2.51 -0.90
C PRO A 152 6.46 3.87 -0.77
N GLY A 153 5.66 4.93 -0.76
CA GLY A 153 6.15 6.31 -0.79
C GLY A 153 5.15 7.29 -1.40
N THR A 154 5.58 8.53 -1.60
CA THR A 154 4.75 9.61 -2.18
C THR A 154 4.72 9.54 -3.72
N PRO A 155 3.81 10.26 -4.39
CA PRO A 155 3.83 10.36 -5.85
C PRO A 155 5.12 10.93 -6.42
N GLU A 156 5.74 11.88 -5.71
CA GLU A 156 7.02 12.47 -6.12
C GLU A 156 8.15 11.43 -6.09
N GLU A 157 8.16 10.54 -5.08
CA GLU A 157 9.11 9.43 -4.98
C GLU A 157 8.85 8.36 -6.04
N LEU A 158 7.58 8.04 -6.33
CA LEU A 158 7.20 7.16 -7.44
C LEU A 158 7.71 7.72 -8.78
N ALA A 159 7.46 9.00 -9.07
CA ALA A 159 7.91 9.64 -10.31
C ALA A 159 9.45 9.62 -10.44
N ALA A 160 10.18 9.85 -9.34
CA ALA A 160 11.63 9.75 -9.32
C ALA A 160 12.11 8.31 -9.59
N HIS A 161 11.44 7.30 -9.03
CA HIS A 161 11.74 5.90 -9.27
C HIS A 161 11.51 5.52 -10.74
N GLU A 162 10.37 5.89 -11.32
CA GLU A 162 10.06 5.61 -12.74
C GLU A 162 11.06 6.26 -13.69
N ALA A 163 11.44 7.51 -13.42
CA ALA A 163 12.44 8.22 -14.21
C ALA A 163 13.83 7.56 -14.15
N ALA A 164 14.22 7.00 -13.00
CA ALA A 164 15.48 6.29 -12.85
C ALA A 164 15.48 4.96 -13.63
N THR A 165 14.40 4.19 -13.53
CA THR A 165 14.22 2.92 -14.24
C THR A 165 14.21 3.12 -15.76
N GLN A 166 13.55 4.18 -16.25
CA GLN A 166 13.52 4.48 -17.68
C GLN A 166 14.91 4.85 -18.21
N LYS A 167 15.72 5.63 -17.46
CA LYS A 167 17.10 5.96 -17.85
C LYS A 167 17.96 4.71 -17.98
N GLN A 168 17.87 3.79 -17.03
CA GLN A 168 18.61 2.52 -17.07
C GLN A 168 18.25 1.70 -18.32
N LEU A 169 16.96 1.62 -18.67
CA LEU A 169 16.51 0.90 -19.87
C LEU A 169 17.03 1.55 -21.17
N THR A 170 17.24 2.87 -21.16
CA THR A 170 17.68 3.62 -22.35
C THR A 170 19.21 3.58 -22.52
N ASP A 171 19.98 3.50 -21.43
CA ASP A 171 21.45 3.42 -21.47
C ASP A 171 21.96 2.01 -21.82
N GLU A 172 21.14 0.97 -21.70
CA GLU A 172 21.47 -0.42 -22.08
C GLU A 172 21.04 -0.81 -23.51
N SER A 173 20.42 0.11 -24.26
CA SER A 173 19.92 -0.11 -25.65
C SER A 173 20.79 0.59 -26.69
#